data_AF-A0A6V7VGU9-F1
#
_entry.id   AF-A0A6V7VGU9-F1
#
_cell.length_a   1.000
_cell.length_b   1.000
_cell.length_c   1.000
_cell.angle_alpha   90.00
_cell.angle_beta   90.00
_cell.angle_gamma   90.00
#
_symmetry.space_group_name_H-M   'P 1'
#
loop_
_entity.id
_entity.type
_entity.pdbx_description
1 polymer ?
#
loop_
_entity_poly.entity_id
_entity_poly.type
_entity_poly.pdbx_seq_one_letter_code
_entity_poly.pdbx_strand_id
1 'polypeptide(L)'
;MIYSTSKCMVIGFEDSKGGIKLIPHHSSIYAEKDKAFKLPKLYFTNNDIFGCGLVFPPNNKINKEFPYIFFTQNGKQIGKGILSKDNLGSYKPFVHLVYCSIEANFGNDLKTKPFKYDISNHFILKEFY
;
A
#
# COMPACT_ATOMS: atom_id res chain seq x y z
N MET A 1 -19.88 28.53 3.55
CA MET A 1 -19.95 27.06 3.42
C MET A 1 -18.78 26.64 2.56
N ILE A 2 -17.69 26.13 3.16
CA ILE A 2 -16.50 25.70 2.41
C ILE A 2 -16.72 24.23 2.07
N TYR A 3 -17.00 23.93 0.81
CA TYR A 3 -17.05 22.55 0.32
C TYR A 3 -15.60 22.08 0.13
N SER A 4 -15.13 21.17 1.00
CA SER A 4 -13.91 20.41 0.75
C SER A 4 -14.27 19.28 -0.22
N THR A 5 -13.71 19.33 -1.44
CA THR A 5 -13.98 18.37 -2.51
C THR A 5 -13.10 17.12 -2.46
N SER A 6 -12.11 17.09 -1.59
CA SER A 6 -11.13 16.00 -1.54
C SER A 6 -11.58 14.90 -0.58
N LYS A 7 -12.47 14.02 -1.07
CA LYS A 7 -12.62 12.68 -0.51
C LYS A 7 -11.26 11.98 -0.57
N CYS A 8 -10.64 11.72 0.57
CA CYS A 8 -9.28 11.21 0.63
C CYS A 8 -9.22 9.95 1.49
N MET A 9 -8.67 8.89 0.91
CA MET A 9 -8.28 7.69 1.61
C MET A 9 -6.75 7.63 1.61
N VAL A 10 -6.15 7.21 2.71
CA VAL A 10 -4.74 6.88 2.79
C VAL A 10 -4.62 5.44 3.26
N ILE A 11 -3.81 4.64 2.58
CA ILE A 11 -3.57 3.24 2.96
C ILE A 11 -2.07 2.97 3.04
N GLY A 12 -1.68 2.04 3.90
CA GLY A 12 -0.29 1.59 3.95
C GLY A 12 0.05 0.84 5.21
N PHE A 13 1.33 0.87 5.54
CA PHE A 13 1.88 0.27 6.73
C PHE A 13 2.65 1.31 7.53
N GLU A 14 2.51 1.27 8.84
CA GLU A 14 3.24 2.12 9.78
C GLU A 14 3.92 1.31 10.87
N ASP A 15 5.02 1.84 11.39
CA ASP A 15 5.76 1.36 12.54
C ASP A 15 6.06 2.52 13.51
N SER A 16 6.88 2.27 14.53
CA SER A 16 7.28 3.32 15.49
C SER A 16 8.09 4.49 14.91
N LYS A 17 8.66 4.33 13.71
CA LYS A 17 9.58 5.28 13.05
C LYS A 17 8.90 6.06 11.92
N GLY A 18 7.72 5.64 11.48
CA GLY A 18 6.92 6.30 10.45
C GLY A 18 6.08 5.31 9.66
N GLY A 19 5.75 5.65 8.41
CA GLY A 19 4.99 4.74 7.56
C GLY A 19 5.24 4.93 6.08
N ILE A 20 5.00 3.86 5.34
CA ILE A 20 4.97 3.84 3.88
C ILE A 20 3.51 3.80 3.46
N LYS A 21 3.07 4.84 2.75
CA LYS A 21 1.64 5.11 2.52
C LYS A 21 1.35 5.61 1.11
N LEU A 22 0.22 5.17 0.57
CA LEU A 22 -0.35 5.65 -0.68
C LEU A 22 -1.43 6.69 -0.37
N ILE A 23 -1.38 7.81 -1.09
CA ILE A 23 -2.45 8.81 -1.14
C ILE A 23 -2.98 8.84 -2.59
N PRO A 24 -4.03 8.06 -2.93
CA PRO A 24 -4.54 7.96 -4.29
C PRO A 24 -4.95 9.32 -4.88
N HIS A 25 -5.58 10.17 -4.07
CA HIS A 25 -5.99 11.53 -4.48
C HIS A 25 -4.82 12.39 -4.97
N HIS A 26 -3.62 12.18 -4.42
CA HIS A 26 -2.41 12.90 -4.83
C HIS A 26 -1.56 12.12 -5.84
N SER A 27 -2.03 10.95 -6.30
CA SER A 27 -1.24 10.03 -7.13
C SER A 27 0.18 9.85 -6.57
N SER A 28 0.33 9.72 -5.25
CA SER A 28 1.64 9.79 -4.61
C SER A 28 1.81 8.72 -3.55
N ILE A 29 2.99 8.13 -3.51
CA ILE A 29 3.44 7.24 -2.44
C ILE A 29 4.44 8.02 -1.57
N TYR A 30 4.26 7.99 -0.27
CA TYR A 30 5.17 8.59 0.70
C TYR A 30 5.88 7.47 1.46
N ALA A 31 7.21 7.50 1.43
CA ALA A 31 8.06 6.69 2.29
C ALA A 31 8.58 7.52 3.45
N GLU A 32 9.05 6.84 4.49
CA GLU A 32 9.66 7.45 5.67
C GLU A 32 10.71 8.53 5.34
N LYS A 33 10.74 9.60 6.15
CA LYS A 33 11.51 10.85 5.93
C LYS A 33 11.02 11.71 4.76
N ASP A 34 9.70 11.70 4.51
CA ASP A 34 9.00 12.55 3.54
C ASP A 34 9.46 12.40 2.08
N LYS A 35 10.05 11.25 1.73
CA LYS A 35 10.31 10.92 0.32
C LYS A 35 9.00 10.62 -0.38
N ALA A 36 8.58 11.53 -1.26
CA ALA A 36 7.38 11.38 -2.07
C ALA A 36 7.72 10.90 -3.49
N PHE A 37 7.07 9.83 -3.93
CA PHE A 37 7.15 9.30 -5.28
C PHE A 37 5.83 9.56 -6.00
N LYS A 38 5.88 10.39 -7.04
CA LYS A 38 4.70 10.63 -7.89
C LYS A 38 4.48 9.43 -8.81
N LEU A 39 3.24 8.96 -8.85
CA LEU A 39 2.78 7.92 -9.75
C LEU A 39 2.33 8.55 -11.08
N PRO A 40 2.55 7.88 -12.22
CA PRO A 40 1.87 8.23 -13.46
C PRO A 40 0.36 8.15 -13.26
N LYS A 41 -0.37 9.22 -13.62
CA LYS A 41 -1.84 9.37 -13.64
C LYS A 41 -2.60 8.26 -12.91
N LEU A 42 -2.79 8.42 -11.59
CA LEU A 42 -3.67 7.57 -10.82
C LEU A 42 -5.03 8.25 -10.70
N TYR A 43 -6.06 7.63 -11.26
CA TYR A 43 -7.44 8.10 -11.16
C TYR A 43 -8.13 7.34 -10.03
N PHE A 44 -8.75 8.07 -9.11
CA PHE A 44 -9.54 7.51 -8.03
C PHE A 44 -11.03 7.75 -8.31
N THR A 45 -11.74 6.68 -8.60
CA THR A 45 -13.17 6.66 -8.91
C THR A 45 -13.95 5.82 -7.91
N ASN A 46 -15.28 5.98 -7.90
CA ASN A 46 -16.14 5.12 -7.08
C ASN A 46 -15.95 3.66 -7.51
N ASN A 47 -15.90 2.74 -6.54
CA ASN A 47 -15.68 1.29 -6.71
C ASN A 47 -14.24 0.86 -7.06
N ASP A 48 -13.28 1.79 -7.14
CA ASP A 48 -11.88 1.39 -7.21
C ASP A 48 -11.46 0.65 -5.94
N ILE A 49 -10.76 -0.48 -6.14
CA ILE A 49 -10.24 -1.29 -5.04
C ILE A 49 -8.75 -1.01 -4.91
N PHE A 50 -8.32 -0.54 -3.74
CA PHE A 50 -6.91 -0.35 -3.43
C PHE A 50 -6.43 -1.42 -2.47
N GLY A 51 -5.20 -1.87 -2.69
CA GLY A 51 -4.52 -2.80 -1.81
C GLY A 51 -3.12 -2.31 -1.47
N CYS A 52 -2.62 -2.77 -0.33
CA CYS A 52 -1.20 -2.69 0.03
C CYS A 52 -0.74 -4.07 0.48
N GLY A 53 0.46 -4.44 0.10
CA GLY A 53 1.07 -5.72 0.46
C GLY A 53 2.44 -5.48 1.07
N LEU A 54 2.75 -6.24 2.12
CA LEU A 54 4.05 -6.31 2.76
C LEU A 54 4.62 -7.71 2.52
N VAL A 55 5.81 -7.77 1.96
CA VAL A 55 6.48 -9.03 1.64
C VAL A 55 7.76 -9.12 2.45
N PHE A 56 7.85 -10.15 3.28
CA PHE A 56 9.07 -10.48 4.00
C PHE A 56 9.96 -11.38 3.13
N PRO A 57 11.29 -11.20 3.17
CA PRO A 57 12.19 -12.15 2.55
C PRO A 57 12.08 -13.52 3.23
N PRO A 58 12.41 -14.61 2.52
CA PRO A 58 12.50 -15.94 3.12
C PRO A 58 13.43 -15.95 4.35
N ASN A 59 13.14 -16.78 5.35
CA ASN A 59 13.87 -16.80 6.63
C ASN A 59 15.39 -16.95 6.47
N ASN A 60 15.85 -17.74 5.49
CA ASN A 60 17.28 -17.93 5.21
C ASN A 60 17.97 -16.69 4.60
N LYS A 61 17.21 -15.65 4.26
CA LYS A 61 17.68 -14.40 3.66
C LYS A 61 17.37 -13.17 4.48
N ILE A 62 16.72 -13.29 5.63
CA ILE A 62 16.27 -12.16 6.46
C ILE A 62 17.42 -11.23 6.89
N ASN A 63 18.66 -11.74 6.98
CA ASN A 63 19.85 -10.95 7.31
C ASN A 63 20.50 -10.24 6.10
N LYS A 64 20.00 -10.46 4.88
CA LYS A 64 20.59 -9.98 3.63
C LYS A 64 19.61 -9.19 2.75
N GLU A 65 18.32 -9.49 2.88
CA GLU A 65 17.25 -8.85 2.13
C GLU A 65 16.32 -8.13 3.10
N PHE A 66 15.72 -7.02 2.66
CA PHE A 66 14.75 -6.26 3.45
C PHE A 66 13.34 -6.57 2.99
N PRO A 67 12.33 -6.52 3.88
CA PRO A 67 10.94 -6.54 3.48
C PRO A 67 10.65 -5.40 2.51
N TYR A 68 9.62 -5.56 1.67
CA TYR A 68 9.15 -4.46 0.84
C TYR A 68 7.65 -4.32 0.87
N ILE A 69 7.22 -3.09 0.61
CA ILE A 69 5.81 -2.72 0.52
C ILE A 69 5.49 -2.39 -0.94
N PHE A 70 4.36 -2.86 -1.42
CA PHE A 70 3.84 -2.51 -2.73
C PHE A 70 2.36 -2.15 -2.63
N PHE A 71 1.88 -1.40 -3.61
CA PHE A 71 0.50 -0.96 -3.68
C PHE A 71 -0.17 -1.49 -4.93
N THR A 72 -1.48 -1.70 -4.87
CA THR A 72 -2.29 -2.13 -6.01
C THR A 72 -3.51 -1.25 -6.18
N GLN A 73 -3.93 -1.08 -7.43
CA GLN A 73 -5.24 -0.60 -7.81
C GLN A 73 -5.90 -1.65 -8.69
N ASN A 74 -7.10 -2.06 -8.32
CA ASN A 74 -7.88 -3.07 -9.02
C ASN A 74 -7.12 -4.39 -9.23
N GLY A 75 -6.32 -4.82 -8.25
CA GLY A 75 -5.53 -6.05 -8.31
C GLY A 75 -4.27 -5.95 -9.16
N LYS A 76 -3.97 -4.79 -9.76
CA LYS A 76 -2.73 -4.54 -10.49
C LYS A 76 -1.80 -3.68 -9.67
N GLN A 77 -0.51 -4.03 -9.63
CA GLN A 77 0.49 -3.22 -8.95
C GLN A 77 0.59 -1.83 -9.57
N ILE A 78 0.69 -0.81 -8.72
CA ILE A 78 0.93 0.58 -9.10
C ILE A 78 2.30 1.03 -8.60
N GLY A 79 3.06 1.69 -9.49
CA GLY A 79 4.43 2.10 -9.18
C GLY A 79 5.37 0.92 -8.89
N LYS A 80 6.50 1.24 -8.27
CA LYS A 80 7.50 0.27 -7.80
C LYS A 80 7.28 -0.07 -6.32
N GLY A 81 7.89 -1.16 -5.88
CA GLY A 81 7.94 -1.48 -4.46
C GLY A 81 8.81 -0.48 -3.70
N ILE A 82 8.64 -0.43 -2.39
CA ILE A 82 9.47 0.36 -1.48
C ILE A 82 10.12 -0.61 -0.51
N LEU A 83 11.45 -0.66 -0.52
CA LEU A 83 12.21 -1.42 0.47
C LEU A 83 12.01 -0.78 1.85
N SER A 84 11.67 -1.62 2.81
CA SER A 84 11.78 -1.25 4.21
C SER A 84 13.25 -1.04 4.59
N LYS A 85 13.51 -0.16 5.54
CA LYS A 85 14.86 0.05 6.09
C LYS A 85 15.22 -0.93 7.19
N ASP A 86 14.24 -1.68 7.68
CA ASP A 86 14.39 -2.55 8.84
C ASP A 86 13.76 -3.91 8.53
N ASN A 87 14.50 -4.97 8.81
CA ASN A 87 14.04 -6.34 8.62
C ASN A 87 13.25 -6.88 9.83
N LEU A 88 13.20 -6.12 10.93
CA LEU A 88 12.63 -6.54 12.21
C LEU A 88 11.50 -5.62 12.71
N GLY A 89 11.11 -4.62 11.92
CA GLY A 89 10.04 -3.68 12.28
C GLY A 89 8.66 -4.32 12.33
N SER A 90 7.90 -4.06 13.40
CA SER A 90 6.49 -4.42 13.49
C SER A 90 5.66 -3.44 12.67
N TYR A 91 5.44 -3.74 11.39
CA TYR A 91 4.53 -2.97 10.55
C TYR A 91 3.07 -3.32 10.87
N LYS A 92 2.25 -2.29 11.04
CA LYS A 92 0.80 -2.41 11.21
C LYS A 92 0.10 -1.84 9.97
N PRO A 93 -0.83 -2.57 9.35
CA PRO A 93 -1.64 -2.00 8.29
C PRO A 93 -2.53 -0.90 8.87
N PHE A 94 -2.68 0.20 8.15
CA PHE A 94 -3.57 1.28 8.55
C PHE A 94 -4.36 1.82 7.36
N VAL A 95 -5.51 2.40 7.68
CA VAL A 95 -6.30 3.19 6.75
C VAL A 95 -6.74 4.47 7.44
N HIS A 96 -6.56 5.61 6.77
CA HIS A 96 -7.05 6.91 7.24
C HIS A 96 -8.04 7.48 6.22
N LEU A 97 -9.17 7.98 6.72
CA LEU A 97 -10.30 8.41 5.90
C LEU A 97 -10.64 9.87 6.19
N VAL A 98 -10.83 10.64 5.12
CA VAL A 98 -11.22 12.06 5.19
C VAL A 98 -12.36 12.28 4.20
N TYR A 99 -13.55 12.57 4.72
CA TYR A 99 -14.78 12.81 3.95
C TYR A 99 -15.19 11.68 2.99
N CYS A 100 -14.80 10.43 3.26
CA CYS A 100 -15.20 9.25 2.49
C CYS A 100 -15.59 8.08 3.38
N SER A 101 -16.37 7.16 2.80
CA SER A 101 -16.69 5.87 3.38
C SER A 101 -16.07 4.80 2.50
N ILE A 102 -15.48 3.78 3.12
CA ILE A 102 -14.91 2.64 2.42
C ILE A 102 -15.38 1.35 3.07
N GLU A 103 -15.28 0.26 2.32
CA GLU A 103 -15.33 -1.08 2.88
C GLU A 103 -13.90 -1.62 2.98
N ALA A 104 -13.51 -2.11 4.15
CA ALA A 104 -12.21 -2.73 4.35
C ALA A 104 -12.35 -4.25 4.39
N ASN A 105 -11.51 -4.95 3.64
CA ASN A 105 -11.45 -6.40 3.63
C ASN A 105 -10.07 -6.87 4.10
N PHE A 106 -10.01 -7.44 5.29
CA PHE A 106 -8.80 -8.01 5.89
C PHE A 106 -8.69 -9.53 5.70
N GLY A 107 -9.45 -10.10 4.76
CA GLY A 107 -9.44 -11.53 4.44
C GLY A 107 -10.39 -12.39 5.28
N ASN A 108 -11.37 -11.77 5.94
CA ASN A 108 -12.34 -12.52 6.77
C ASN A 108 -13.33 -13.36 5.92
N ASP A 109 -13.61 -12.94 4.69
CA ASP A 109 -14.45 -13.67 3.75
C ASP A 109 -13.79 -13.75 2.38
N LEU A 110 -12.93 -14.76 2.21
CA LEU A 110 -12.25 -15.00 0.93
C LEU A 110 -13.17 -15.62 -0.13
N LYS A 111 -14.37 -16.09 0.24
CA LYS A 111 -15.28 -16.78 -0.67
C LYS A 111 -16.16 -15.77 -1.42
N THR A 112 -16.78 -14.84 -0.70
CA THR A 112 -17.63 -13.82 -1.32
C THR A 112 -16.87 -12.54 -1.65
N LYS A 113 -15.77 -12.27 -0.93
CA LYS A 113 -14.90 -11.11 -1.11
C LYS A 113 -13.43 -11.53 -1.17
N PRO A 114 -13.00 -12.27 -2.21
CA PRO A 114 -11.60 -12.63 -2.36
C PRO A 114 -10.71 -11.39 -2.45
N PHE A 115 -9.44 -11.52 -2.05
CA PHE A 115 -8.44 -10.53 -2.39
C PHE A 115 -8.36 -10.38 -3.91
N LYS A 116 -8.43 -9.14 -4.39
CA LYS A 116 -8.36 -8.85 -5.83
C LYS A 116 -6.95 -9.07 -6.40
N TYR A 117 -5.94 -9.06 -5.52
CA TYR A 117 -4.56 -9.37 -5.89
C TYR A 117 -4.30 -10.87 -5.74
N ASP A 118 -3.95 -11.52 -6.86
CA ASP A 118 -3.56 -12.93 -6.84
C ASP A 118 -2.11 -13.09 -6.40
N ILE A 119 -1.94 -13.49 -5.14
CA ILE A 119 -0.63 -13.74 -4.53
C ILE A 119 0.13 -14.89 -5.18
N SER A 120 -0.53 -15.84 -5.84
CA SER A 120 0.15 -16.95 -6.53
C SER A 120 0.93 -16.47 -7.76
N ASN A 121 0.50 -15.34 -8.31
CA ASN A 121 1.13 -14.65 -9.43
C ASN A 121 2.12 -13.56 -8.98
N HIS A 122 2.44 -13.49 -7.68
CA HIS A 122 3.40 -12.51 -7.17
C HIS A 122 4.82 -12.86 -7.62
N PHE A 123 5.44 -11.97 -8.39
CA PHE A 123 6.86 -12.04 -8.70
C PHE A 123 7.66 -11.16 -7.74
N ILE A 124 8.82 -11.64 -7.33
CA ILE A 124 9.76 -10.84 -6.53
C ILE A 124 10.14 -9.61 -7.37
N LEU A 125 9.89 -8.44 -6.80
CA LEU A 125 10.22 -7.18 -7.46
C LEU A 125 11.73 -7.06 -7.61
N LYS A 126 12.15 -6.71 -8.82
CA LYS A 126 13.56 -6.41 -9.15
C LYS A 126 13.86 -4.92 -9.10
N GLU A 127 12.82 -4.09 -9.04
CA GLU A 127 12.93 -2.64 -9.04
C GLU A 127 12.16 -2.05 -7.86
N PHE A 128 12.85 -1.16 -7.16
CA PHE A 128 12.34 -0.40 -6.02
C PHE A 128 12.57 1.10 -6.27
N TYR A 129 11.84 1.94 -5.54
CA TYR A 129 12.10 3.38 -5.51
C TYR A 129 13.32 3.75 -4.65
#